data_AF-A0A923UN25-F1
#
_entry.id   AF-A0A923UN25-F1
#
_cell.length_a   1.000
_cell.length_b   1.000
_cell.length_c   1.000
_cell.angle_alpha   90.00
_cell.angle_beta   90.00
_cell.angle_gamma   90.00
#
_symmetry.space_group_name_H-M   'P 1'
#
loop_
_entity.id
_entity.type
_entity.pdbx_description
1 polymer ?
#
loop_
_entity_poly.entity_id
_entity_poly.type
_entity_poly.pdbx_seq_one_letter_code
_entity_poly.pdbx_strand_id
1 'polypeptide(L)'
;RPNGSSYHVICYDKDGTVLRKKTAQGYADYSAWSRGQAWALYGYVVMYRETKQKKYLAQAQRIAGYILNNPNLPKDKIPYWDYNAPNIPNEERDASAAAIAASALLELSTMKVAKGKEYFKAAETMLQNLSTPAYKAKIGENNHFILMHSTGHKPAKSEVDVPLVYADYYYLEGLLRYQTLVKKK
;
A
#
# COMPACT_ATOMS: atom_id res chain seq x y z
N ARG A 1 15.13 2.75 -1.55
CA ARG A 1 15.93 3.35 -2.64
C ARG A 1 15.93 4.87 -2.45
N PRO A 2 16.86 5.65 -3.05
CA PRO A 2 16.98 7.09 -2.80
C PRO A 2 15.67 7.88 -3.01
N ASN A 3 14.85 7.47 -3.98
CA ASN A 3 13.54 8.07 -4.27
C ASN A 3 12.39 7.61 -3.33
N GLY A 4 12.67 6.79 -2.32
CA GLY A 4 11.66 6.25 -1.41
C GLY A 4 11.04 4.91 -1.81
N SER A 5 11.25 4.42 -3.03
CA SER A 5 10.78 3.08 -3.44
C SER A 5 11.54 1.94 -2.77
N SER A 6 10.99 0.71 -2.78
CA SER A 6 11.62 -0.50 -2.26
C SER A 6 11.85 -1.55 -3.35
N TYR A 7 12.94 -2.32 -3.21
CA TYR A 7 13.02 -3.65 -3.83
C TYR A 7 12.09 -4.60 -3.09
N HIS A 8 11.66 -5.65 -3.77
CA HIS A 8 10.89 -6.72 -3.12
C HIS A 8 11.83 -7.68 -2.38
N VAL A 9 12.88 -8.18 -3.04
CA VAL A 9 13.78 -9.19 -2.47
C VAL A 9 15.22 -8.68 -2.45
N ILE A 10 15.91 -8.86 -1.32
CA ILE A 10 17.35 -8.67 -1.20
C ILE A 10 17.96 -10.03 -0.83
N CYS A 11 18.88 -10.52 -1.65
CA CYS A 11 19.65 -11.74 -1.36
C CYS A 11 20.97 -11.34 -0.71
N TYR A 12 21.24 -11.90 0.46
CA TYR A 12 22.50 -11.72 1.19
C TYR A 12 23.36 -12.98 1.10
N ASP A 13 24.66 -12.82 1.15
CA ASP A 13 25.58 -13.91 1.47
C ASP A 13 25.63 -14.14 3.00
N LYS A 14 26.27 -15.22 3.44
CA LYS A 14 26.39 -15.62 4.85
C LYS A 14 27.05 -14.55 5.72
N ASP A 15 27.90 -13.70 5.14
CA ASP A 15 28.60 -12.60 5.82
C ASP A 15 27.78 -11.30 5.88
N GLY A 16 26.58 -11.27 5.29
CA GLY A 16 25.73 -10.07 5.21
C GLY A 16 26.00 -9.17 4.00
N THR A 17 26.88 -9.57 3.08
CA THR A 17 27.10 -8.88 1.81
C THR A 17 25.85 -8.97 0.92
N VAL A 18 25.43 -7.85 0.33
CA VAL A 18 24.30 -7.85 -0.62
C VAL A 18 24.74 -8.42 -1.95
N LEU A 19 24.23 -9.61 -2.29
CA LEU A 19 24.52 -10.27 -3.56
C LEU A 19 23.63 -9.76 -4.69
N ARG A 20 22.31 -9.70 -4.45
CA ARG A 20 21.32 -9.39 -5.50
C ARG A 20 20.14 -8.61 -4.93
N LYS A 21 19.57 -7.75 -5.77
CA LYS A 21 18.37 -6.97 -5.48
C LYS A 21 17.36 -7.27 -6.59
N LYS A 22 16.26 -7.94 -6.24
CA LYS A 22 15.34 -8.55 -7.21
C LYS A 22 13.89 -8.32 -6.89
N THR A 23 13.04 -8.76 -7.80
CA THR A 23 11.61 -8.94 -7.59
C THR A 23 11.19 -10.40 -7.69
N ALA A 24 10.15 -10.78 -6.93
CA ALA A 24 9.45 -12.04 -7.09
C ALA A 24 8.05 -11.84 -7.71
N GLN A 25 7.37 -10.73 -7.35
CA GLN A 25 5.98 -10.47 -7.74
C GLN A 25 5.75 -9.13 -8.44
N GLY A 26 6.75 -8.25 -8.49
CA GLY A 26 6.70 -6.99 -9.24
C GLY A 26 7.04 -7.18 -10.72
N TYR A 27 6.84 -6.12 -11.50
CA TYR A 27 7.10 -6.11 -12.94
C TYR A 27 8.57 -6.38 -13.31
N ALA A 28 9.51 -5.76 -12.60
CA ALA A 28 10.94 -5.92 -12.85
C ALA A 28 11.76 -5.72 -11.56
N ASP A 29 13.03 -6.13 -11.56
CA ASP A 29 13.91 -5.95 -10.40
C ASP A 29 14.04 -4.47 -9.96
N TYR A 30 13.95 -3.55 -10.93
CA TYR A 30 13.97 -2.11 -10.67
C TYR A 30 12.59 -1.52 -10.35
N SER A 31 11.51 -2.24 -10.60
CA SER A 31 10.16 -1.73 -10.46
C SER A 31 9.77 -1.55 -8.99
N ALA A 32 8.60 -0.93 -8.78
CA ALA A 32 8.02 -0.71 -7.47
C ALA A 32 6.65 -1.38 -7.42
N TRP A 33 6.67 -2.67 -7.09
CA TRP A 33 5.47 -3.44 -6.79
C TRP A 33 4.64 -2.75 -5.70
N SER A 34 3.37 -2.46 -5.97
CA SER A 34 2.59 -1.51 -5.18
C SER A 34 2.33 -2.02 -3.76
N ARG A 35 1.97 -3.30 -3.62
CA ARG A 35 1.82 -3.94 -2.30
C ARG A 35 3.13 -4.02 -1.54
N GLY A 36 4.27 -4.19 -2.22
CA GLY A 36 5.59 -4.09 -1.58
C GLY A 36 5.90 -2.71 -1.02
N GLN A 37 5.44 -1.64 -1.68
CA GLN A 37 5.53 -0.28 -1.13
C GLN A 37 4.61 -0.10 0.07
N ALA A 38 3.38 -0.63 -0.01
CA ALA A 38 2.40 -0.57 1.07
C ALA A 38 2.90 -1.33 2.32
N TRP A 39 3.49 -2.50 2.15
CA TRP A 39 4.13 -3.24 3.25
C TRP A 39 5.28 -2.47 3.88
N ALA A 40 6.14 -1.86 3.07
CA ALA A 40 7.22 -1.04 3.62
C ALA A 40 6.65 0.13 4.43
N LEU A 41 5.64 0.84 3.90
CA LEU A 41 5.01 1.94 4.62
C LEU A 41 4.43 1.48 5.97
N TYR A 42 3.56 0.47 5.95
CA TYR A 42 2.94 -0.08 7.15
C TYR A 42 3.99 -0.57 8.15
N GLY A 43 4.98 -1.33 7.69
CA GLY A 43 6.05 -1.87 8.52
C GLY A 43 6.88 -0.78 9.21
N TYR A 44 7.28 0.27 8.49
CA TYR A 44 8.05 1.37 9.10
C TYR A 44 7.21 2.23 10.06
N VAL A 45 5.90 2.34 9.83
CA VAL A 45 4.95 2.96 10.78
C VAL A 45 4.90 2.14 12.07
N VAL A 46 4.73 0.82 11.97
CA VAL A 46 4.75 -0.09 13.13
C VAL A 46 6.10 -0.04 13.85
N MET A 47 7.21 -0.13 13.14
CA MET A 47 8.55 -0.06 13.74
C MET A 47 8.75 1.24 14.53
N TYR A 48 8.26 2.37 14.01
CA TYR A 48 8.29 3.62 14.77
C TYR A 48 7.34 3.60 15.97
N ARG A 49 6.12 3.05 15.83
CA ARG A 49 5.18 2.89 16.95
C ARG A 49 5.84 2.13 18.10
N GLU A 50 6.48 1.00 17.83
CA GLU A 50 7.04 0.12 18.86
C GLU A 50 8.37 0.62 19.42
N THR A 51 9.25 1.18 18.60
CA THR A 51 10.62 1.51 19.02
C THR A 51 10.85 2.99 19.29
N LYS A 52 9.96 3.87 18.82
CA LYS A 52 10.11 5.34 18.79
C LYS A 52 11.40 5.85 18.11
N GLN A 53 12.12 5.01 17.36
CA GLN A 53 13.34 5.43 16.68
C GLN A 53 13.01 6.30 15.45
N LYS A 54 13.42 7.57 15.49
CA LYS A 54 13.13 8.57 14.45
C LYS A 54 13.54 8.16 13.04
N LYS A 55 14.54 7.29 12.89
CA LYS A 55 14.97 6.73 11.59
C LYS A 55 13.85 5.97 10.88
N TYR A 56 12.98 5.28 11.62
CA TYR A 56 11.84 4.57 11.06
C TYR A 56 10.72 5.52 10.64
N LEU A 57 10.45 6.55 11.43
CA LEU A 57 9.51 7.61 11.05
C LEU A 57 9.95 8.32 9.76
N ALA A 58 11.23 8.70 9.68
CA ALA A 58 11.80 9.32 8.48
C ALA A 58 11.68 8.41 7.25
N GLN A 59 11.88 7.09 7.42
CA GLN A 59 11.70 6.14 6.34
C GLN A 59 10.23 5.97 5.93
N ALA A 60 9.29 5.90 6.87
CA ALA A 60 7.86 5.87 6.59
C ALA A 60 7.42 7.12 5.79
N GLN A 61 7.88 8.32 6.19
CA GLN A 61 7.58 9.57 5.47
C GLN A 61 8.16 9.58 4.04
N ARG A 62 9.35 9.02 3.83
CA ARG A 62 9.94 8.87 2.49
C ARG A 62 9.11 7.92 1.60
N ILE A 63 8.65 6.80 2.14
CA ILE A 63 7.83 5.83 1.40
C ILE A 63 6.45 6.42 1.09
N ALA A 64 5.82 7.08 2.07
CA ALA A 64 4.57 7.80 1.85
C ALA A 64 4.72 8.87 0.77
N GLY A 65 5.84 9.60 0.79
CA GLY A 65 6.19 10.57 -0.25
C GLY A 65 6.31 9.93 -1.63
N TYR A 66 6.97 8.76 -1.75
CA TYR A 66 7.05 8.02 -3.00
C TYR A 66 5.67 7.59 -3.51
N ILE A 67 4.85 6.96 -2.65
CA ILE A 67 3.51 6.47 -3.00
C ILE A 67 2.64 7.63 -3.49
N LEU A 68 2.48 8.68 -2.67
CA LEU A 68 1.48 9.73 -2.90
C LEU A 68 1.84 10.69 -4.04
N ASN A 69 3.13 10.84 -4.34
CA ASN A 69 3.63 11.69 -5.42
C ASN A 69 4.07 10.89 -6.66
N ASN A 70 3.80 9.58 -6.70
CA ASN A 70 4.10 8.79 -7.88
C ASN A 70 3.25 9.28 -9.07
N PRO A 71 3.83 9.60 -10.25
CA PRO A 71 3.08 10.09 -11.40
C PRO A 71 2.05 9.08 -11.92
N ASN A 72 2.26 7.79 -11.66
CA ASN A 72 1.38 6.71 -12.08
C ASN A 72 0.34 6.34 -11.00
N LEU A 73 0.27 7.05 -9.87
CA LEU A 73 -0.82 6.88 -8.91
C LEU A 73 -2.08 7.58 -9.44
N PRO A 74 -3.17 6.86 -9.76
CA PRO A 74 -4.36 7.50 -10.32
C PRO A 74 -5.10 8.42 -9.34
N LYS A 75 -6.05 9.16 -9.90
CA LYS A 75 -6.82 10.17 -9.17
C LYS A 75 -7.63 9.58 -8.01
N ASP A 76 -8.13 8.35 -8.15
CA ASP A 76 -8.86 7.61 -7.12
C ASP A 76 -7.95 7.10 -5.97
N LYS A 77 -6.62 7.28 -6.09
CA LYS A 77 -5.59 6.84 -5.14
C LYS A 77 -5.53 5.33 -4.89
N ILE A 78 -6.17 4.52 -5.73
CA ILE A 78 -5.93 3.07 -5.75
C ILE A 78 -4.72 2.83 -6.65
N PRO A 79 -3.69 2.05 -6.28
CA PRO A 79 -2.53 1.87 -7.16
C PRO A 79 -2.80 0.81 -8.23
N TYR A 80 -2.04 0.86 -9.32
CA TYR A 80 -1.85 -0.31 -10.17
C TYR A 80 -1.06 -1.39 -9.40
N TRP A 81 -1.06 -2.63 -9.87
CA TRP A 81 -0.32 -3.72 -9.23
C TRP A 81 1.20 -3.45 -9.13
N ASP A 82 1.75 -2.65 -10.04
CA ASP A 82 3.11 -2.12 -9.99
C ASP A 82 3.13 -0.67 -10.49
N TYR A 83 3.83 0.23 -9.81
CA TYR A 83 3.93 1.64 -10.21
C TYR A 83 4.70 1.85 -11.53
N ASN A 84 5.43 0.83 -12.00
CA ASN A 84 6.19 0.86 -13.24
C ASN A 84 5.67 -0.16 -14.26
N ALA A 85 4.44 -0.66 -14.11
CA ALA A 85 3.84 -1.56 -15.08
C ALA A 85 3.78 -0.89 -16.48
N PRO A 86 4.12 -1.60 -17.56
CA PRO A 86 4.42 -0.99 -18.85
C PRO A 86 3.19 -0.45 -19.58
N ASN A 87 1.99 -1.01 -19.33
CA ASN A 87 0.79 -0.65 -20.09
C ASN A 87 -0.13 0.34 -19.36
N ILE A 88 0.34 0.99 -18.28
CA ILE A 88 -0.44 2.02 -17.58
C ILE A 88 -0.93 3.08 -18.59
N PRO A 89 -2.24 3.39 -18.65
CA PRO A 89 -3.27 3.12 -17.64
C PRO A 89 -4.05 1.79 -17.78
N ASN A 90 -3.74 0.95 -18.75
CA ASN A 90 -4.40 -0.34 -19.05
C ASN A 90 -3.73 -1.51 -18.30
N GLU A 91 -3.58 -1.38 -16.99
CA GLU A 91 -3.02 -2.40 -16.10
C GLU A 91 -3.97 -2.66 -14.92
N GLU A 92 -3.91 -3.84 -14.32
CA GLU A 92 -4.78 -4.15 -13.18
C GLU A 92 -4.45 -3.31 -11.95
N ARG A 93 -5.50 -3.08 -11.16
CA ARG A 93 -5.43 -2.41 -9.87
C ARG A 93 -4.96 -3.38 -8.79
N ASP A 94 -4.56 -2.80 -7.66
CA ASP A 94 -4.38 -3.58 -6.45
C ASP A 94 -5.06 -2.89 -5.25
N ALA A 95 -6.34 -3.23 -5.05
CA ALA A 95 -7.13 -2.75 -3.92
C ALA A 95 -6.49 -3.11 -2.57
N SER A 96 -5.80 -4.25 -2.49
CA SER A 96 -5.08 -4.66 -1.28
C SER A 96 -3.96 -3.68 -0.91
N ALA A 97 -3.18 -3.22 -1.88
CA ALA A 97 -2.13 -2.21 -1.66
C ALA A 97 -2.72 -0.87 -1.20
N ALA A 98 -3.88 -0.46 -1.74
CA ALA A 98 -4.57 0.74 -1.28
C ALA A 98 -5.05 0.60 0.17
N ALA A 99 -5.65 -0.54 0.53
CA ALA A 99 -6.15 -0.80 1.88
C ALA A 99 -5.03 -0.75 2.93
N ILE A 100 -3.91 -1.43 2.65
CA ILE A 100 -2.71 -1.43 3.52
C ILE A 100 -2.15 -0.01 3.66
N ALA A 101 -2.00 0.72 2.54
CA ALA A 101 -1.46 2.07 2.55
C ALA A 101 -2.39 3.04 3.30
N ALA A 102 -3.70 2.94 3.12
CA ALA A 102 -4.68 3.77 3.83
C ALA A 102 -4.60 3.56 5.35
N SER A 103 -4.57 2.30 5.80
CA SER A 103 -4.43 1.98 7.22
C SER A 103 -3.12 2.56 7.81
N ALA A 104 -2.00 2.40 7.10
CA ALA A 104 -0.70 2.93 7.53
C ALA A 104 -0.66 4.47 7.54
N LEU A 105 -1.22 5.13 6.54
CA LEU A 105 -1.28 6.59 6.43
C LEU A 105 -2.13 7.20 7.55
N LEU A 106 -3.25 6.56 7.93
CA LEU A 106 -4.05 7.01 9.06
C LEU A 106 -3.26 6.99 10.36
N GLU A 107 -2.52 5.91 10.65
CA GLU A 107 -1.69 5.85 11.83
C GLU A 107 -0.52 6.85 11.77
N LEU A 108 0.17 6.94 10.63
CA LEU A 108 1.24 7.90 10.40
C LEU A 108 0.76 9.35 10.60
N SER A 109 -0.50 9.66 10.24
CA SER A 109 -1.08 10.99 10.43
C SER A 109 -1.11 11.44 11.89
N THR A 110 -1.13 10.51 12.84
CA THR A 110 -1.18 10.79 14.29
C THR A 110 0.19 11.06 14.91
N MET A 111 1.27 10.81 14.17
CA MET A 111 2.65 10.79 14.70
C MET A 111 3.32 12.18 14.74
N LYS A 112 2.53 13.27 14.82
CA LYS A 112 2.98 14.68 14.88
C LYS A 112 3.98 15.05 13.77
N VAL A 113 3.73 14.57 12.56
CA VAL A 113 4.52 14.90 11.36
C VAL A 113 3.91 16.08 10.61
N ALA A 114 4.73 16.91 9.97
CA ALA A 114 4.28 18.11 9.24
C ALA A 114 3.21 17.80 8.17
N LYS A 115 3.35 16.65 7.49
CA LYS A 115 2.40 16.17 6.47
C LYS A 115 1.21 15.37 7.02
N GLY A 116 0.96 15.40 8.33
CA GLY A 116 -0.08 14.55 8.95
C GLY A 116 -1.48 14.76 8.34
N LYS A 117 -1.86 16.00 8.04
CA LYS A 117 -3.14 16.31 7.38
C LYS A 117 -3.21 15.76 5.94
N GLU A 118 -2.12 15.82 5.19
CA GLU A 118 -2.00 15.27 3.82
C GLU A 118 -2.17 13.74 3.85
N TYR A 119 -1.50 13.06 4.80
CA TYR A 119 -1.62 11.62 4.96
C TYR A 119 -3.03 11.17 5.35
N PHE A 120 -3.67 11.88 6.29
CA PHE A 120 -5.05 11.61 6.66
C PHE A 120 -5.98 11.74 5.44
N LYS A 121 -5.85 12.85 4.69
CA LYS A 121 -6.72 13.10 3.53
C LYS A 121 -6.53 12.06 2.42
N ALA A 122 -5.28 11.68 2.15
CA ALA A 122 -4.98 10.64 1.17
C ALA A 122 -5.59 9.29 1.57
N ALA A 123 -5.48 8.90 2.85
CA ALA A 123 -6.08 7.67 3.35
C ALA A 123 -7.61 7.71 3.30
N GLU A 124 -8.22 8.84 3.66
CA GLU A 124 -9.66 9.06 3.54
C GLU A 124 -10.12 8.88 2.08
N THR A 125 -9.42 9.46 1.10
CA THR A 125 -9.74 9.28 -0.32
C THR A 125 -9.62 7.82 -0.75
N MET A 126 -8.58 7.09 -0.32
CA MET A 126 -8.44 5.66 -0.61
C MET A 126 -9.62 4.88 -0.04
N LEU A 127 -9.97 5.07 1.23
CA LEU A 127 -11.08 4.36 1.88
C LEU A 127 -12.43 4.70 1.24
N GLN A 128 -12.66 5.97 0.89
CA GLN A 128 -13.87 6.39 0.18
C GLN A 128 -14.01 5.67 -1.16
N ASN A 129 -12.95 5.65 -1.98
CA ASN A 129 -12.98 4.99 -3.29
C ASN A 129 -13.11 3.47 -3.17
N LEU A 130 -12.39 2.84 -2.22
CA LEU A 130 -12.57 1.43 -1.88
C LEU A 130 -14.01 1.11 -1.43
N SER A 131 -14.74 2.08 -0.87
CA SER A 131 -16.11 1.91 -0.39
C SER A 131 -17.18 2.03 -1.49
N THR A 132 -16.80 2.44 -2.71
CA THR A 132 -17.72 2.62 -3.86
C THR A 132 -18.05 1.28 -4.53
N PRO A 133 -19.12 1.18 -5.33
CA PRO A 133 -19.43 -0.02 -6.11
C PRO A 133 -18.34 -0.45 -7.10
N ALA A 134 -17.38 0.44 -7.42
CA ALA A 134 -16.24 0.12 -8.28
C ALA A 134 -15.22 -0.79 -7.60
N TYR A 135 -15.23 -0.93 -6.26
CA TYR A 135 -14.28 -1.75 -5.51
C TYR A 135 -14.93 -2.59 -4.41
N LYS A 136 -16.07 -2.18 -3.86
CA LYS A 136 -16.79 -2.91 -2.82
C LYS A 136 -17.94 -3.70 -3.42
N ALA A 137 -17.96 -5.00 -3.15
CA ALA A 137 -19.03 -5.89 -3.56
C ALA A 137 -20.36 -5.54 -2.88
N LYS A 138 -21.47 -5.90 -3.52
CA LYS A 138 -22.78 -5.90 -2.86
C LYS A 138 -22.85 -7.06 -1.86
N ILE A 139 -23.71 -6.91 -0.86
CA ILE A 139 -23.92 -7.95 0.15
C ILE A 139 -24.41 -9.23 -0.53
N GLY A 140 -23.76 -10.36 -0.24
CA GLY A 140 -24.09 -11.67 -0.81
C GLY A 140 -23.38 -11.98 -2.15
N GLU A 141 -22.68 -11.02 -2.75
CA GLU A 141 -21.88 -11.23 -3.98
C GLU A 141 -20.40 -11.52 -3.65
N ASN A 142 -19.56 -11.66 -4.69
CA ASN A 142 -18.09 -11.77 -4.58
C ASN A 142 -17.59 -12.87 -3.61
N ASN A 143 -18.29 -14.01 -3.54
CA ASN A 143 -18.02 -15.09 -2.58
C ASN A 143 -17.89 -14.59 -1.12
N HIS A 144 -18.67 -13.58 -0.77
CA HIS A 144 -18.69 -12.93 0.54
C HIS A 144 -17.42 -12.16 0.93
N PHE A 145 -16.49 -11.94 -0.01
CA PHE A 145 -15.41 -10.96 0.15
C PHE A 145 -15.94 -9.54 0.00
N ILE A 146 -15.35 -8.61 0.75
CA ILE A 146 -15.77 -7.21 0.79
C ILE A 146 -15.25 -6.45 -0.43
N LEU A 147 -13.95 -6.56 -0.71
CA LEU A 147 -13.28 -5.84 -1.80
C LEU A 147 -13.03 -6.73 -3.02
N MET A 148 -13.10 -6.11 -4.19
CA MET A 148 -12.74 -6.66 -5.49
C MET A 148 -11.40 -6.05 -5.96
N HIS A 149 -10.91 -6.47 -7.12
CA HIS A 149 -9.81 -5.83 -7.85
C HIS A 149 -8.46 -5.75 -7.10
N SER A 150 -8.06 -6.85 -6.46
CA SER A 150 -6.69 -7.03 -5.97
C SER A 150 -5.86 -7.86 -6.94
N THR A 151 -4.54 -7.69 -6.91
CA THR A 151 -3.62 -8.44 -7.79
C THR A 151 -2.50 -9.09 -6.98
N GLY A 152 -2.59 -10.40 -6.81
CA GLY A 152 -1.66 -11.26 -6.08
C GLY A 152 -0.29 -11.37 -6.75
N HIS A 153 -0.21 -12.15 -7.84
CA HIS A 153 1.05 -12.45 -8.52
C HIS A 153 0.90 -12.39 -10.04
N LYS A 154 0.85 -11.16 -10.56
CA LYS A 154 0.66 -10.89 -12.00
C LYS A 154 1.69 -11.59 -12.92
N PRO A 155 3.01 -11.59 -12.63
CA PRO A 155 3.99 -12.29 -13.48
C PRO A 155 3.73 -13.79 -13.63
N ALA A 156 3.15 -14.46 -12.63
CA ALA A 156 2.78 -15.87 -12.72
C ALA A 156 1.29 -16.11 -13.05
N LYS A 157 0.54 -15.06 -13.43
CA LYS A 157 -0.89 -15.14 -13.77
C LYS A 157 -1.74 -15.74 -12.64
N SER A 158 -1.33 -15.52 -11.39
CA SER A 158 -2.04 -16.01 -10.21
C SER A 158 -2.69 -14.86 -9.46
N GLU A 159 -3.96 -15.04 -9.09
CA GLU A 159 -4.74 -14.07 -8.31
C GLU A 159 -4.76 -12.67 -8.97
N VAL A 160 -5.06 -12.60 -10.27
CA VAL A 160 -5.10 -11.33 -11.02
C VAL A 160 -6.54 -10.85 -11.11
N ASP A 161 -6.79 -9.63 -10.61
CA ASP A 161 -8.14 -9.01 -10.57
C ASP A 161 -9.18 -9.84 -9.81
N VAL A 162 -8.84 -10.22 -8.57
CA VAL A 162 -9.66 -11.08 -7.69
C VAL A 162 -9.82 -10.46 -6.29
N PRO A 163 -10.81 -10.90 -5.50
CA PRO A 163 -10.81 -10.62 -4.06
C PRO A 163 -9.65 -11.31 -3.34
N LEU A 164 -9.13 -10.67 -2.30
CA LEU A 164 -8.05 -11.21 -1.46
C LEU A 164 -8.32 -10.92 0.02
N VAL A 165 -8.23 -11.93 0.88
CA VAL A 165 -8.60 -11.81 2.31
C VAL A 165 -7.84 -10.71 3.06
N TYR A 166 -6.57 -10.48 2.68
CA TYR A 166 -5.79 -9.41 3.29
C TYR A 166 -6.24 -8.02 2.83
N ALA A 167 -6.83 -7.87 1.64
CA ALA A 167 -7.45 -6.60 1.24
C ALA A 167 -8.59 -6.24 2.21
N ASP A 168 -9.47 -7.20 2.48
CA ASP A 168 -10.61 -7.04 3.39
C ASP A 168 -10.15 -6.72 4.81
N TYR A 169 -9.14 -7.44 5.31
CA TYR A 169 -8.58 -7.20 6.64
C TYR A 169 -8.07 -5.76 6.81
N TYR A 170 -7.19 -5.30 5.91
CA TYR A 170 -6.60 -3.95 6.02
C TYR A 170 -7.61 -2.85 5.70
N TYR A 171 -8.64 -3.15 4.91
CA TYR A 171 -9.74 -2.23 4.66
C TYR A 171 -10.57 -2.01 5.92
N LEU A 172 -10.97 -3.09 6.61
CA LEU A 172 -11.67 -3.00 7.90
C LEU A 172 -10.80 -2.33 8.97
N GLU A 173 -9.51 -2.65 9.03
CA GLU A 173 -8.58 -1.97 9.94
C GLU A 173 -8.52 -0.46 9.65
N GLY A 174 -8.40 -0.07 8.38
CA GLY A 174 -8.42 1.32 7.95
C GLY A 174 -9.70 2.03 8.33
N LEU A 175 -10.87 1.41 8.14
CA LEU A 175 -12.17 1.96 8.55
C LEU A 175 -12.27 2.14 10.08
N LEU A 176 -11.81 1.18 10.87
CA LEU A 176 -11.80 1.27 12.34
C LEU A 176 -10.88 2.40 12.84
N ARG A 177 -9.69 2.54 12.23
CA ARG A 177 -8.76 3.65 12.50
C ARG A 177 -9.40 4.99 12.13
N TYR A 178 -10.00 5.08 10.95
CA TYR A 178 -10.67 6.29 10.47
C TYR A 178 -11.81 6.70 11.41
N GLN A 179 -12.69 5.76 11.77
CA GLN A 179 -13.80 6.00 12.69
C GLN A 179 -13.31 6.51 14.05
N THR A 180 -12.23 5.93 14.58
CA THR A 180 -11.62 6.37 15.85
C THR A 180 -11.07 7.80 15.75
N LEU A 181 -10.46 8.15 14.63
CA LEU A 181 -9.87 9.48 14.43
C LEU A 181 -10.91 10.56 14.17
N VAL A 182 -12.04 10.23 13.53
CA VAL A 182 -13.13 11.19 13.30
C VAL A 182 -13.98 11.39 14.55
N LYS A 183 -14.25 10.34 15.34
CA LYS A 183 -15.00 10.47 16.60
C LYS A 183 -14.27 11.26 17.70
N LYS A 184 -12.94 11.40 17.60
CA LYS A 184 -12.11 12.17 18.54
C LYS A 184 -12.04 13.66 18.22
N LYS A 185 -12.63 14.11 17.10
CA LYS A 185 -12.78 15.52 16.75
C LYS A 185 -14.13 16.02 17.21
#